data_AF-A0A968WLQ8-F1
#
_entry.id   AF-A0A968WLQ8-F1
#
_cell.length_a   1.000
_cell.length_b   1.000
_cell.length_c   1.000
_cell.angle_alpha   90.00
_cell.angle_beta   90.00
_cell.angle_gamma   90.00
#
_symmetry.space_group_name_H-M   'P 1'
#
loop_
_entity.id
_entity.type
_entity.pdbx_description
1 polymer ?
#
loop_
_entity_poly.entity_id
_entity_poly.type
_entity_poly.pdbx_seq_one_letter_code
_entity_poly.pdbx_strand_id
1 'polypeptide(L)' 'TFVLQHSDLGKVEGEGWFGLESIVQRYWAIDDRQMRSGFQTFYMQDANCYQYTSGIIVGSFLDSTMEAVMTRHRNQE' A
#
# COMPACT_ATOMS: atom_id res chain seq x y z
N THR A 1 5.68 -6.51 -11.81
CA THR A 1 4.35 -5.87 -11.70
C THR A 1 3.45 -6.78 -10.90
N PHE A 2 2.84 -6.26 -9.83
CA PHE A 2 1.86 -6.98 -9.02
C PHE A 2 0.47 -6.65 -9.54
N VAL A 3 -0.37 -7.64 -9.84
CA VAL A 3 -1.76 -7.45 -10.22
C VAL A 3 -2.63 -7.95 -9.06
N LEU A 4 -3.34 -7.03 -8.39
CA LEU A 4 -4.28 -7.38 -7.34
C LEU A 4 -5.60 -7.83 -8.00
N GLN A 5 -5.99 -9.10 -7.86
CA GLN A 5 -7.20 -9.63 -8.50
C GLN A 5 -8.51 -9.28 -7.77
N HIS A 6 -8.44 -8.80 -6.52
CA HIS A 6 -9.60 -8.33 -5.75
C HIS A 6 -9.30 -6.98 -5.11
N SER A 7 -9.63 -5.91 -5.83
CA SER A 7 -9.58 -4.54 -5.34
C SER A 7 -10.87 -3.82 -5.73
N ASP A 8 -11.41 -2.99 -4.82
CA ASP A 8 -12.51 -2.05 -5.13
C ASP A 8 -12.11 -1.02 -6.22
N LEU A 9 -10.80 -0.91 -6.49
CA LEU A 9 -10.23 -0.09 -7.55
C LEU A 9 -10.26 -0.77 -8.93
N GLY A 10 -10.74 -2.02 -9.02
CA GLY A 10 -10.78 -2.77 -10.27
C GLY A 10 -9.39 -3.22 -10.73
N LYS A 11 -9.02 -2.89 -11.97
CA LYS A 11 -7.69 -3.19 -12.50
C LYS A 11 -6.70 -2.17 -11.98
N VAL A 12 -5.69 -2.63 -11.27
CA VAL A 12 -4.60 -1.79 -10.78
C VAL A 12 -3.27 -2.25 -11.35
N GLU A 13 -2.43 -1.30 -11.70
CA GLU A 13 -1.02 -1.51 -11.94
C GLU A 13 -0.22 -0.84 -10.83
N GLY A 14 1.02 -1.30 -10.65
CA GLY A 14 1.86 -0.74 -9.61
C GLY A 14 3.30 -1.20 -9.68
N GLU A 15 4.10 -0.46 -8.95
CA GLU A 15 5.53 -0.66 -8.76
C GLU A 15 5.86 -0.62 -7.27
N GLY A 16 7.05 -1.12 -6.92
CA GLY A 16 7.49 -1.09 -5.55
C GLY A 16 8.98 -1.39 -5.42
N TRP A 17 9.49 -1.04 -4.25
CA TRP A 17 10.91 -1.11 -3.91
C TRP A 17 11.05 -1.73 -2.52
N PHE A 18 12.06 -2.60 -2.38
CA PHE A 18 12.49 -3.13 -1.11
C PHE A 18 13.74 -2.36 -0.67
N GLY A 19 13.60 -1.58 0.39
CA GLY A 19 14.72 -1.01 1.13
C GLY A 19 15.24 -1.99 2.19
N LEU A 20 16.32 -1.60 2.88
CA LEU A 20 16.89 -2.41 3.97
C LEU A 20 15.89 -2.62 5.12
N GLU A 21 15.10 -1.59 5.43
CA GLU A 21 14.14 -1.58 6.53
C GLU A 21 12.72 -1.24 6.07
N SER A 22 12.48 -1.14 4.76
CA SER A 22 11.20 -0.67 4.25
C SER A 22 10.72 -1.38 3.01
N ILE A 23 9.40 -1.42 2.85
CA ILE A 23 8.73 -1.83 1.63
C ILE A 23 7.88 -0.64 1.20
N VAL A 24 8.14 -0.12 0.00
CA VAL A 24 7.37 0.98 -0.57
C VAL A 24 6.67 0.48 -1.83
N GLN A 25 5.37 0.72 -1.92
CA GLN A 25 4.54 0.33 -3.05
C GLN A 25 3.71 1.52 -3.50
N ARG A 26 3.53 1.65 -4.81
CA ARG A 26 2.62 2.62 -5.43
C ARG A 26 1.78 1.92 -6.48
N TYR A 27 0.54 2.34 -6.62
CA TYR A 27 -0.37 1.80 -7.59
C TYR A 27 -1.24 2.89 -8.21
N TRP A 28 -1.79 2.58 -9.39
CA TRP A 28 -2.79 3.39 -10.08
C TRP A 28 -3.87 2.49 -10.66
N ALA A 29 -5.12 2.92 -10.56
CA ALA A 29 -6.24 2.25 -11.18
C ALA A 29 -6.27 2.56 -12.68
N ILE A 30 -6.43 1.52 -13.50
CA ILE A 30 -6.53 1.63 -14.96
C ILE A 30 -7.98 1.85 -15.33
N ASP A 31 -8.22 2.72 -16.33
CA ASP A 31 -9.54 3.11 -16.82
C ASP A 31 -10.46 3.70 -15.73
N ASP A 32 -9.87 4.21 -14.64
CA ASP A 32 -10.60 4.83 -13.55
C ASP A 32 -10.86 6.31 -13.82
N ARG A 33 -12.14 6.71 -13.90
CA ARG A 33 -12.53 8.10 -14.18
C ARG A 33 -12.12 9.09 -13.09
N GLN A 34 -11.94 8.61 -11.88
CA GLN A 34 -11.50 9.41 -10.74
C GLN A 34 -9.97 9.53 -10.69
N MET A 35 -9.24 8.85 -11.58
CA MET A 35 -7.78 8.79 -11.60
C MET A 35 -7.22 8.42 -10.22
N ARG A 36 -7.82 7.40 -9.59
CA ARG A 36 -7.39 6.94 -8.28
C ARG A 36 -6.03 6.28 -8.38
N SER A 37 -5.16 6.69 -7.48
CA SER A 37 -3.85 6.10 -7.23
C SER A 37 -3.64 5.97 -5.74
N GLY A 38 -2.56 5.32 -5.33
CA GLY A 38 -2.23 5.24 -3.93
C GLY A 38 -0.83 4.73 -3.69
N PHE A 39 -0.47 4.76 -2.41
CA PHE A 39 0.81 4.27 -1.94
C PHE A 39 0.65 3.54 -0.62
N GLN A 40 1.60 2.66 -0.35
CA GLN A 40 1.75 1.97 0.93
C GLN A 40 3.23 1.92 1.26
N THR A 41 3.56 2.21 2.52
CA THR A 41 4.90 2.12 3.06
C THR A 41 4.83 1.32 4.34
N PHE A 42 5.64 0.27 4.41
CA PHE A 42 5.96 -0.45 5.63
C PHE A 42 7.38 -0.08 6.04
N TYR A 43 7.57 0.34 7.27
CA TYR A 43 8.88 0.58 7.88
C TYR A 43 9.07 -0.34 9.08
N MET A 44 10.09 -1.18 9.04
CA MET A 44 10.40 -2.12 10.10
C MET A 44 11.04 -1.38 11.28
N GLN A 45 10.38 -1.40 12.43
CA GLN A 45 10.96 -0.92 13.69
C GLN A 45 11.78 -2.02 14.37
N ASP A 46 11.30 -3.26 14.29
CA ASP A 46 12.01 -4.45 14.71
C ASP A 46 11.50 -5.67 13.94
N ALA A 47 12.02 -6.86 14.25
CA ALA A 47 11.68 -8.10 13.53
C ALA A 47 10.18 -8.43 13.49
N ASN A 48 9.37 -7.91 14.42
CA ASN A 48 7.93 -8.17 14.52
C ASN A 48 7.07 -6.91 14.49
N CYS A 49 7.64 -5.71 14.55
CA CYS A 49 6.90 -4.45 14.57
C CYS A 49 7.19 -3.60 13.33
N TYR A 50 6.12 -3.14 12.66
CA TYR A 50 6.20 -2.29 11.47
C TYR A 50 5.32 -1.07 11.63
N GLN A 51 5.84 0.10 11.29
CA GLN A 51 5.02 1.27 11.02
C GLN A 51 4.45 1.15 9.60
N TYR A 52 3.16 1.38 9.47
CA TYR A 52 2.46 1.36 8.20
C TYR A 52 1.86 2.73 7.93
N THR A 53 2.09 3.24 6.72
CA THR A 53 1.46 4.45 6.22
C THR A 53 0.95 4.20 4.81
N SER A 54 -0.27 4.64 4.52
CA SER A 54 -0.82 4.59 3.18
C SER A 54 -1.73 5.78 2.90
N GLY A 55 -1.99 6.00 1.61
CA GLY A 55 -2.98 6.97 1.19
C GLY A 55 -3.56 6.62 -0.17
N ILE A 56 -4.79 7.08 -0.37
CA ILE A 56 -5.49 7.08 -1.65
C ILE A 56 -5.49 8.52 -2.16
N ILE A 57 -5.16 8.68 -3.43
CA ILE A 57 -5.09 9.96 -4.13
C ILE A 57 -6.13 9.91 -5.25
N VAL A 58 -6.98 10.93 -5.33
CA VAL A 58 -7.97 11.13 -6.40
C VAL A 58 -7.53 12.33 -7.22
N GLY A 59 -7.04 12.09 -8.44
CA GLY A 59 -6.42 13.14 -9.25
C GLY A 59 -5.19 13.75 -8.55
N SER A 60 -5.29 15.01 -8.12
CA SER A 60 -4.22 15.73 -7.41
C SER A 60 -4.43 15.85 -5.90
N PHE A 61 -5.48 15.26 -5.35
CA PHE A 61 -5.87 15.41 -3.95
C PHE A 61 -5.65 14.12 -3.18
N LEU A 62 -5.07 14.24 -1.98
CA LEU A 62 -5.04 13.16 -1.01
C LEU A 62 -6.44 12.98 -0.44
N ASP A 63 -7.10 11.90 -0.82
CA ASP A 63 -8.49 11.61 -0.48
C ASP A 63 -8.61 11.01 0.92
N SER A 64 -7.75 10.03 1.23
CA SER A 64 -7.71 9.39 2.53
C SER A 64 -6.31 8.91 2.88
N THR A 65 -6.05 8.79 4.18
CA THR A 65 -4.81 8.25 4.74
C THR A 65 -5.12 7.20 5.79
N MET A 66 -4.19 6.26 5.96
CA MET A 66 -4.21 5.30 7.06
C MET A 66 -2.81 5.15 7.62
N GLU A 67 -2.72 5.30 8.94
CA GLU A 67 -1.52 5.04 9.72
C GLU A 67 -1.83 3.92 10.72
N ALA A 68 -0.88 2.98 10.86
CA ALA A 68 -1.04 1.86 11.77
C ALA A 68 0.31 1.35 12.27
N VAL A 69 0.29 0.68 13.41
CA VAL A 69 1.39 -0.18 13.87
C VAL A 69 0.98 -1.62 13.63
N MET A 70 1.75 -2.34 12.83
CA MET A 70 1.50 -3.74 12.49
C MET A 70 2.43 -4.65 13.27
N THR A 71 1.84 -5.62 13.98
CA THR A 71 2.58 -6.65 14.71
C THR A 71 2.47 -7.98 13.99
N ARG A 72 3.62 -8.61 13.74
CA ARG A 72 3.70 -9.95 13.17
C ARG A 72 3.34 -10.98 14.24
N HIS A 73 2.27 -11.74 14.01
CA HIS A 73 1.91 -12.89 14.82
C HIS A 73 2.24 -14.19 14.08
N ARG A 74 2.75 -15.19 14.80
CA ARG A 74 2.86 -16.55 14.28
C ARG A 74 1.45 -17.14 14.26
N ASN A 75 1.04 -17.79 13.17
CA ASN A 75 -0.23 -18.52 13.17
C ASN A 75 -0.21 -19.55 14.30
N GLN A 76 -1.27 -19.58 15.11
CA GLN A 76 -1.51 -20.69 16.03
C GLN A 76 -2.08 -21.84 15.19
N GLU A 77 -1.40 -22.98 15.21
CA GLU A 77 -1.89 -24.23 14.60
C GLU A 77 -3.09 -24.80 15.37
#